data_AF-A0A7C4GLE8-F1
#
_entry.id   AF-A0A7C4GLE8-F1
#
_cell.length_a   1.000
_cell.length_b   1.000
_cell.length_c   1.000
_cell.angle_alpha   90.00
_cell.angle_beta   90.00
_cell.angle_gamma   90.00
#
_symmetry.space_group_name_H-M   'P 1'
#
loop_
_entity.id
_entity.type
_entity.pdbx_description
1 polymer ?
#
loop_
_entity_poly.entity_id
_entity_poly.type
_entity_poly.pdbx_seq_one_letter_code
_entity_poly.pdbx_strand_id
1 'polypeptide(L)'
;KEAKEVLSKILEEFKSKEEKIGKKLLEGLTLSRQEERRLGTCPNCKGELRILFSRASGKRFVGCSNYPKCKTGFPLPLVGQITSLNKNCEVCGLPMIQVWRKGKRPFRMCINPNCKTKENWNTKS
;
A
#
# COMPACT_ATOMS: atom_id res chain seq x y z
N LYS A 1 -50.49 4.44 3.55
CA LYS A 1 -50.14 5.31 2.40
C LYS A 1 -49.03 6.30 2.78
N GLU A 2 -49.10 6.92 3.96
CA GLU A 2 -48.11 7.87 4.49
C GLU A 2 -46.66 7.35 4.54
N ALA A 3 -46.44 6.10 4.95
CA ALA A 3 -45.09 5.52 5.01
C ALA A 3 -44.37 5.51 3.65
N LYS A 4 -45.12 5.39 2.55
CA LYS A 4 -44.57 5.40 1.19
C LYS A 4 -44.13 6.81 0.78
N GLU A 5 -44.90 7.84 1.15
CA GLU A 5 -44.57 9.23 0.85
C GLU A 5 -43.36 9.72 1.65
N VAL A 6 -43.27 9.34 2.93
CA VAL A 6 -42.09 9.64 3.75
C VAL A 6 -40.84 9.01 3.13
N LEU A 7 -40.93 7.74 2.73
CA LEU A 7 -39.82 7.05 2.08
C LEU A 7 -39.42 7.70 0.75
N SER A 8 -40.37 8.08 -0.09
CA SER A 8 -40.10 8.76 -1.37
C SER A 8 -39.34 10.07 -1.18
N LYS A 9 -39.73 10.89 -0.21
CA LYS A 9 -39.03 12.16 0.10
C LYS A 9 -37.58 11.92 0.54
N ILE A 10 -37.36 10.94 1.41
CA ILE A 10 -36.01 10.58 1.88
C ILE A 10 -35.14 10.10 0.71
N LEU A 11 -35.69 9.26 -0.18
CA LEU A 11 -34.95 8.73 -1.32
C LEU A 11 -34.63 9.81 -2.37
N GLU A 12 -35.53 10.76 -2.62
CA GLU A 12 -35.26 11.91 -3.50
C GLU A 12 -34.14 12.79 -2.94
N GLU A 13 -34.15 13.04 -1.64
CA GLU A 13 -33.09 13.79 -0.97
C GLU A 13 -31.74 13.07 -1.09
N PHE A 14 -31.71 11.75 -0.86
CA PHE A 14 -30.51 10.94 -1.06
C PHE A 14 -30.02 10.97 -2.50
N LYS A 15 -30.92 10.82 -3.48
CA LYS A 15 -30.61 10.83 -4.91
C LYS A 15 -30.03 12.18 -5.35
N SER A 16 -30.55 13.29 -4.82
CA SER A 16 -30.02 14.63 -5.10
C SER A 16 -28.59 14.85 -4.59
N LYS A 17 -28.16 14.09 -3.56
CA LYS A 17 -26.85 14.18 -2.92
C LYS A 17 -25.90 13.04 -3.32
N GLU A 18 -26.38 12.08 -4.11
CA GLU A 18 -25.69 10.83 -4.44
C GLU A 18 -24.28 11.08 -5.00
N GLU A 19 -24.15 12.00 -5.96
CA GLU A 19 -22.86 12.31 -6.59
C GLU A 19 -21.84 12.87 -5.58
N LYS A 20 -22.29 13.77 -4.69
CA LYS A 20 -21.43 14.39 -3.67
C LYS A 20 -21.00 13.36 -2.62
N ILE A 21 -21.90 12.48 -2.21
CA ILE A 21 -21.61 11.37 -1.30
C ILE A 21 -20.61 10.43 -1.96
N GLY A 22 -20.88 10.01 -3.21
CA GLY A 22 -20.01 9.14 -3.99
C GLY A 22 -18.59 9.69 -4.14
N LYS A 23 -18.44 10.98 -4.49
CA LYS A 23 -17.13 11.65 -4.59
C LYS A 23 -16.36 11.60 -3.28
N LYS A 24 -17.00 11.93 -2.15
CA LYS A 24 -16.34 11.90 -0.82
C LYS A 24 -15.92 10.49 -0.41
N LEU A 25 -16.76 9.50 -0.67
CA LEU A 25 -16.43 8.09 -0.40
C LEU A 25 -15.22 7.64 -1.23
N LEU A 26 -15.19 7.99 -2.52
CA LEU A 26 -14.09 7.66 -3.41
C LEU A 26 -12.78 8.33 -2.98
N GLU A 27 -12.84 9.60 -2.56
CA GLU A 27 -11.70 10.34 -2.05
C GLU A 27 -11.13 9.67 -0.79
N GLY A 28 -11.99 9.38 0.20
CA GLY A 28 -11.58 8.69 1.43
C GLY A 28 -10.95 7.32 1.18
N LEU A 29 -11.54 6.51 0.28
CA LEU A 29 -11.00 5.21 -0.10
C LEU A 29 -9.63 5.34 -0.80
N THR A 30 -9.46 6.36 -1.63
CA THR A 30 -8.21 6.62 -2.35
C THR A 30 -7.08 7.00 -1.39
N LEU A 31 -7.36 7.90 -0.45
CA LEU A 31 -6.40 8.33 0.57
C LEU A 31 -5.97 7.15 1.45
N SER A 32 -6.93 6.37 1.95
CA SER A 32 -6.66 5.16 2.74
C SER A 32 -5.75 4.17 1.98
N ARG A 33 -6.06 3.87 0.72
CA ARG A 33 -5.23 2.98 -0.11
C ARG A 33 -3.82 3.51 -0.37
N GLN A 34 -3.64 4.83 -0.48
CA GLN A 34 -2.31 5.42 -0.65
C GLN A 34 -1.47 5.28 0.62
N GLU A 35 -2.09 5.49 1.78
CA GLU A 35 -1.44 5.37 3.07
C GLU A 35 -1.01 3.93 3.37
N GLU A 36 -1.87 2.94 3.10
CA GLU A 36 -1.54 1.51 3.23
C GLU A 36 -0.33 1.09 2.39
N ARG A 37 -0.12 1.74 1.25
CA ARG A 37 1.00 1.47 0.35
C ARG A 37 2.27 2.21 0.74
N ARG A 38 2.23 3.14 1.68
CA ARG A 38 3.37 3.93 2.14
C ARG A 38 4.25 3.07 3.05
N LEU A 39 5.55 3.02 2.74
CA LEU A 39 6.53 2.26 3.52
C LEU A 39 7.46 3.14 4.33
N GLY A 40 7.68 4.39 3.92
CA GLY A 40 8.52 5.34 4.64
C GLY A 40 9.28 6.26 3.70
N THR A 41 10.43 6.74 4.14
CA THR A 41 11.22 7.76 3.44
C THR A 41 12.33 7.13 2.61
N CYS A 42 12.57 7.69 1.42
CA CYS A 42 13.65 7.30 0.53
C CYS A 42 14.98 7.85 1.06
N PRO A 43 16.02 7.01 1.23
CA PRO A 43 17.31 7.48 1.75
C PRO A 43 18.05 8.40 0.76
N ASN A 44 17.76 8.31 -0.54
CA ASN A 44 18.50 9.04 -1.57
C ASN A 44 17.99 10.48 -1.78
N CYS A 45 16.66 10.68 -1.70
CA CYS A 45 16.05 11.97 -2.04
C CYS A 45 15.04 12.49 -1.01
N LYS A 46 14.90 11.80 0.12
CA LYS A 46 13.89 12.08 1.16
C LYS A 46 12.42 12.06 0.69
N GLY A 47 12.16 11.63 -0.55
CA GLY A 47 10.81 11.40 -1.07
C GLY A 47 10.15 10.18 -0.42
N GLU A 48 8.91 9.88 -0.78
CA GLU A 48 8.18 8.76 -0.18
C GLU A 48 8.44 7.45 -0.91
N LEU A 49 8.66 6.37 -0.17
CA LEU A 49 8.69 5.00 -0.67
C LEU A 49 7.29 4.40 -0.59
N ARG A 50 6.80 3.90 -1.73
CA ARG A 50 5.47 3.29 -1.85
C ARG A 50 5.52 1.97 -2.58
N ILE A 51 4.57 1.08 -2.31
CA ILE A 51 4.37 -0.16 -3.06
C ILE A 51 3.70 0.18 -4.40
N LEU A 52 4.36 -0.17 -5.50
CA LEU A 52 3.93 0.03 -6.87
C LEU A 52 3.91 -1.29 -7.64
N PHE A 53 3.25 -1.29 -8.80
CA PHE A 53 3.21 -2.42 -9.73
C PHE A 53 3.91 -2.02 -11.03
N SER A 54 4.81 -2.88 -11.50
CA SER A 54 5.48 -2.67 -12.79
C SER A 54 4.48 -2.87 -13.91
N ARG A 55 4.37 -1.89 -14.81
CA ARG A 55 3.51 -2.02 -16.00
C ARG A 55 4.00 -3.10 -16.97
N ALA A 56 5.31 -3.28 -17.07
CA ALA A 56 5.91 -4.22 -18.01
C ALA A 56 5.85 -5.67 -17.52
N SER A 57 6.10 -5.92 -16.24
CA SER A 57 6.21 -7.27 -15.69
C SER A 57 5.06 -7.68 -14.77
N GLY A 58 4.15 -6.76 -14.42
CA GLY A 58 3.09 -6.98 -13.44
C GLY A 58 3.58 -7.19 -12.00
N LYS A 59 4.90 -7.28 -11.79
CA LYS A 59 5.50 -7.54 -10.47
C LYS A 59 5.39 -6.30 -9.60
N ARG A 60 5.07 -6.51 -8.32
CA ARG A 60 5.10 -5.45 -7.32
C ARG A 60 6.51 -5.16 -6.84
N PHE A 61 6.77 -3.89 -6.53
CA PHE A 61 8.05 -3.40 -6.08
C PHE A 61 7.85 -2.15 -5.21
N VAL A 62 8.86 -1.79 -4.42
CA VAL A 62 8.90 -0.49 -3.74
C VAL A 62 9.49 0.53 -4.72
N GLY A 63 8.83 1.66 -4.93
CA GLY A 63 9.35 2.76 -5.73
C GLY A 63 9.28 4.10 -4.99
N CYS A 64 10.17 5.02 -5.35
CA CYS A 64 10.14 6.38 -4.86
C CYS A 64 9.08 7.23 -5.58
N SER A 65 8.34 8.06 -4.84
CA SER A 65 7.37 9.03 -5.37
C SER A 65 7.99 10.06 -6.31
N ASN A 66 9.30 10.30 -6.20
CA ASN A 66 10.02 11.32 -6.98
C ASN A 66 10.54 10.78 -8.33
N TYR A 67 10.10 9.61 -8.78
CA TYR A 67 10.38 9.14 -10.14
C TYR A 67 9.84 10.16 -11.17
N PRO A 68 10.58 10.51 -12.26
CA PRO A 68 11.82 9.90 -12.75
C PRO A 68 13.11 10.47 -12.15
N LYS A 69 13.04 11.53 -11.34
CA LYS A 69 14.22 12.19 -10.73
C LYS A 69 14.94 11.27 -9.75
N CYS A 70 14.20 10.41 -9.05
CA CYS A 70 14.75 9.36 -8.21
C CYS A 70 14.28 7.98 -8.70
N LYS A 71 15.23 7.15 -9.17
CA LYS A 71 14.96 5.78 -9.67
C LYS A 71 15.14 4.69 -8.60
N THR A 72 15.22 5.07 -7.32
CA THR A 72 15.33 4.10 -6.23
C THR A 72 14.11 3.19 -6.20
N GLY A 73 14.36 1.89 -6.29
CA GLY A 73 13.32 0.88 -6.13
C GLY A 73 13.88 -0.46 -5.67
N PHE A 74 13.01 -1.25 -5.04
CA PHE A 74 13.38 -2.53 -4.44
C PHE A 74 12.35 -3.61 -4.81
N PRO A 75 12.78 -4.81 -5.21
CA PRO A 75 11.85 -5.88 -5.57
C PRO A 75 11.10 -6.40 -4.34
N LEU A 76 9.81 -6.73 -4.52
CA LEU A 76 8.97 -7.34 -3.49
C LEU A 76 8.51 -8.75 -3.93
N PRO A 77 8.21 -9.66 -2.98
CA PRO A 77 7.69 -10.98 -3.30
C PRO A 77 6.39 -10.88 -4.10
N LEU A 78 6.15 -11.65 -5.16
CA LEU A 78 4.95 -11.49 -6.00
C LEU A 78 3.62 -11.72 -5.26
N VAL A 79 3.59 -12.68 -4.33
CA VAL A 79 2.37 -13.16 -3.65
C VAL A 79 2.36 -12.89 -2.15
N GLY A 80 1.16 -12.81 -1.58
CA GLY A 80 0.90 -12.55 -0.16
C GLY A 80 0.52 -11.11 0.14
N GLN A 81 -0.17 -10.84 1.23
CA GLN A 81 -0.48 -9.48 1.68
C GLN A 81 0.78 -8.85 2.29
N ILE A 82 1.07 -7.60 1.92
CA ILE A 82 2.20 -6.84 2.46
C ILE A 82 1.66 -5.76 3.39
N THR A 83 2.24 -5.66 4.58
CA THR A 83 1.92 -4.62 5.56
C THR A 83 3.21 -3.88 5.95
N SER A 84 3.17 -2.55 5.96
CA SER A 84 4.26 -1.74 6.52
C SER A 84 4.38 -1.99 8.02
N LEU A 85 5.60 -2.19 8.52
CA LEU A 85 5.83 -2.31 9.96
C LEU A 85 6.15 -0.97 10.64
N ASN A 86 6.26 0.12 9.88
CA ASN A 86 6.69 1.44 10.37
C ASN A 86 7.99 1.39 11.20
N LYS A 87 8.84 0.39 10.91
CA LYS A 87 10.15 0.19 11.53
C LYS A 87 11.20 0.16 10.46
N ASN A 88 12.33 0.77 10.74
CA ASN A 88 13.50 0.73 9.88
C ASN A 88 14.37 -0.47 10.27
N CYS A 89 15.06 -1.04 9.29
CA CYS A 89 16.04 -2.09 9.51
C CYS A 89 17.26 -1.51 10.24
N GLU A 90 17.70 -2.16 11.30
CA GLU A 90 18.86 -1.71 12.11
C GLU A 90 20.18 -1.72 11.33
N VAL A 91 20.29 -2.55 10.29
CA VAL A 91 21.53 -2.71 9.50
C VAL A 91 21.65 -1.70 8.36
N CYS A 92 20.56 -1.44 7.64
CA CYS A 92 20.61 -0.60 6.44
C CYS A 92 19.68 0.64 6.49
N GLY A 93 18.95 0.83 7.58
CA GLY A 93 18.07 1.98 7.78
C GLY A 93 16.81 2.00 6.90
N LEU A 94 16.64 1.03 5.98
CA LEU A 94 15.48 0.98 5.09
C LEU A 94 14.25 0.37 5.79
N PRO A 95 13.02 0.76 5.40
CA PRO A 95 11.80 0.22 5.99
C PRO A 95 11.69 -1.30 5.95
N MET A 96 11.06 -1.85 7.00
CA MET A 96 10.69 -3.25 7.08
C MET A 96 9.21 -3.46 6.78
N ILE A 97 8.91 -4.63 6.23
CA ILE A 97 7.56 -5.06 5.90
C ILE A 97 7.28 -6.44 6.48
N GLN A 98 6.00 -6.74 6.68
CA GLN A 98 5.51 -8.08 6.99
C GLN A 98 4.77 -8.63 5.79
N VAL A 99 5.03 -9.88 5.45
CA VAL A 99 4.37 -10.59 4.36
C VAL A 99 3.55 -11.73 4.95
N TRP A 100 2.25 -11.73 4.67
CA TRP A 100 1.32 -12.78 5.06
C TRP A 100 0.90 -13.59 3.84
N ARG A 101 0.95 -14.92 3.93
CA ARG A 101 0.52 -15.84 2.88
C ARG A 101 -0.44 -16.85 3.50
N LYS A 102 -1.52 -17.20 2.80
CA LYS A 102 -2.51 -18.17 3.29
C LYS A 102 -1.83 -19.49 3.66
N GLY A 103 -2.12 -20.00 4.85
CA GLY A 103 -1.58 -21.28 5.34
C GLY A 103 -0.10 -21.26 5.74
N LYS A 104 0.60 -20.12 5.67
CA LYS A 104 2.00 -19.98 6.13
C LYS A 104 2.10 -18.95 7.24
N ARG A 105 3.09 -19.12 8.12
CA ARG A 105 3.39 -18.14 9.17
C ARG A 105 3.83 -16.81 8.53
N PRO A 106 3.28 -15.65 8.96
CA PRO A 106 3.75 -14.36 8.48
C PRO A 106 5.21 -14.14 8.83
N PHE A 107 5.94 -13.52 7.92
CA PHE A 107 7.38 -13.31 8.04
C PHE A 107 7.72 -11.85 7.75
N ARG A 108 8.78 -11.34 8.40
CA ARG A 108 9.21 -9.94 8.32
C ARG A 108 10.51 -9.85 7.51
N MET A 109 10.63 -8.83 6.65
CA MET A 109 11.86 -8.52 5.89
C MET A 109 12.18 -7.04 5.88
N CYS A 110 13.47 -6.75 5.68
CA CYS A 110 13.90 -5.53 5.03
C CYS A 110 13.62 -5.56 3.51
N ILE A 111 13.17 -4.43 2.95
CA ILE A 111 12.93 -4.29 1.51
C ILE A 111 14.20 -4.40 0.66
N ASN A 112 15.37 -4.10 1.23
CA ASN A 112 16.64 -4.12 0.49
C ASN A 112 17.09 -5.55 0.17
N PRO A 113 17.24 -5.93 -1.11
CA PRO A 113 17.76 -7.24 -1.50
C PRO A 113 19.20 -7.48 -1.03
N ASN A 114 20.01 -6.42 -0.93
CA ASN A 114 21.43 -6.50 -0.59
C ASN A 114 21.69 -6.38 0.92
N CYS A 115 20.65 -6.45 1.76
CA CYS A 115 20.84 -6.37 3.21
C CYS A 115 21.25 -7.73 3.78
N LYS A 116 22.27 -7.75 4.65
CA LYS A 116 22.74 -8.95 5.37
C LYS A 116 21.62 -9.70 6.09
N THR A 117 20.61 -8.98 6.61
CA THR A 117 19.43 -9.58 7.26
C THR A 117 18.60 -10.48 6.32
N LYS A 118 18.86 -10.44 5.02
CA LYS A 118 18.13 -11.16 3.97
C LYS A 118 18.92 -12.32 3.35
N GLU A 119 20.19 -12.52 3.71
CA GLU A 119 21.01 -13.63 3.17
C GLU A 119 20.36 -15.00 3.43
N ASN A 120 19.72 -15.18 4.59
CA ASN A 120 19.13 -16.45 5.02
C ASN A 120 17.61 -16.56 4.74
N TRP A 121 17.11 -15.92 3.69
CA TRP A 121 15.67 -15.92 3.37
C TRP A 121 15.23 -17.04 2.43
N ASN A 122 16.10 -17.48 1.51
CA ASN A 122 15.80 -18.59 0.60
C ASN A 122 15.59 -19.93 1.34
N THR A 123 16.10 -20.05 2.56
CA THR A 123 15.94 -21.24 3.42
C THR A 123 14.72 -21.17 4.35
N LYS A 124 13.97 -20.06 4.37
CA LYS A 124 12.82 -19.81 5.28
C LYS A 124 11.48 -19.63 4.56
N SER A 125 11.41 -19.82 3.22
CA SER A 125 10.18 -19.69 2.41
C SER A 125 9.40 -20.99 2.24
#